data_AF-A0A3S5J4J9-F1
#
_entry.id   AF-A0A3S5J4J9-F1
#
_cell.length_a   1.000
_cell.length_b   1.000
_cell.length_c   1.000
_cell.angle_alpha   90.00
_cell.angle_beta   90.00
_cell.angle_gamma   90.00
#
_symmetry.space_group_name_H-M   'P 1'
#
loop_
_entity.id
_entity.type
_entity.pdbx_description
1 polymer ?
#
loop_
_entity_poly.entity_id
_entity_poly.type
_entity_poly.pdbx_seq_one_letter_code
_entity_poly.pdbx_strand_id
1 'polypeptide(L)'
;MSELPLDLVLLSTPIGALGSGRGGGVELTLTSLMQGLAERGHRLTLIAADGSCLPAGCEAVDLVMLPGADQPSWQHAAEDAPVVIPRNGLLPSMLAEALKRAPAADAVLNFGYDWLPLWTTPWVSVPLFHLISMGDVAAVMRDAIESLARWDQRRLAFHTRR
;
A
#
# COMPACT_ATOMS: atom_id res chain seq x y z
N MET A 1 2.72 -2.33 27.96
CA MET A 1 1.28 -2.49 27.65
C MET A 1 1.20 -3.54 26.56
N SER A 2 0.54 -4.67 26.77
CA SER A 2 0.21 -5.55 25.64
C SER A 2 -0.82 -4.78 24.81
N GLU A 3 -0.40 -4.25 23.67
CA GLU A 3 -1.34 -3.67 22.71
C GLU A 3 -2.32 -4.78 22.33
N LEU A 4 -3.62 -4.48 22.35
CA LEU A 4 -4.63 -5.43 21.91
C LEU A 4 -4.34 -5.81 20.44
N PRO A 5 -4.56 -7.08 20.05
CA PRO A 5 -4.56 -7.45 18.65
C PRO A 5 -5.40 -6.49 17.82
N LEU A 6 -4.87 -6.09 16.66
CA LEU A 6 -5.54 -5.19 15.73
C LEU A 6 -5.87 -5.98 14.45
N ASP A 7 -6.94 -5.60 13.79
CA ASP A 7 -7.33 -6.08 12.47
C ASP A 7 -6.84 -5.08 11.41
N LEU A 8 -5.86 -5.48 10.61
CA LEU A 8 -5.16 -4.59 9.67
C LEU A 8 -5.35 -5.06 8.23
N VAL A 9 -5.74 -4.14 7.36
CA VAL A 9 -5.78 -4.36 5.91
C VAL A 9 -4.51 -3.80 5.29
N LEU A 10 -3.75 -4.64 4.60
CA LEU A 10 -2.51 -4.28 3.93
C LEU A 10 -2.76 -4.20 2.43
N LEU A 11 -2.37 -3.09 1.80
CA LEU A 11 -2.50 -2.86 0.37
C LEU A 11 -1.12 -2.92 -0.28
N SER A 12 -0.84 -3.97 -1.06
CA SER A 12 0.46 -4.11 -1.73
C SER A 12 0.65 -3.05 -2.82
N THR A 13 1.87 -3.00 -3.37
CA THR A 13 2.11 -2.22 -4.59
C THR A 13 1.22 -2.73 -5.74
N PRO A 14 0.68 -1.84 -6.58
CA PRO A 14 -0.08 -2.21 -7.78
C PRO A 14 0.85 -2.50 -8.99
N ILE A 15 2.13 -2.77 -8.76
CA ILE A 15 3.14 -3.06 -9.78
C ILE A 15 3.57 -4.52 -9.64
N GLY A 16 2.79 -5.42 -10.25
CA GLY A 16 3.05 -6.86 -10.25
C GLY A 16 2.63 -7.59 -8.97
N ALA A 17 2.66 -8.92 -9.06
CA ALA A 17 2.34 -9.82 -7.97
C ALA A 17 3.46 -9.91 -6.93
N LEU A 18 3.09 -10.07 -5.66
CA LEU A 18 4.05 -10.33 -4.58
C LEU A 18 4.76 -11.66 -4.83
N GLY A 19 6.10 -11.65 -4.82
CA GLY A 19 6.94 -12.79 -5.17
C GLY A 19 7.40 -12.83 -6.63
N SER A 20 6.91 -11.91 -7.47
CA SER A 20 7.39 -11.77 -8.86
C SER A 20 8.71 -11.01 -8.98
N GLY A 21 9.09 -10.25 -7.95
CA GLY A 21 10.25 -9.36 -7.94
C GLY A 21 10.00 -7.99 -8.60
N ARG A 22 8.82 -7.76 -9.19
CA ARG A 22 8.46 -6.50 -9.87
C ARG A 22 8.21 -5.36 -8.90
N GLY A 23 7.78 -5.64 -7.67
CA GLY A 23 7.63 -4.64 -6.61
C GLY A 23 8.96 -4.22 -5.97
N GLY A 24 10.07 -4.86 -6.33
CA GLY A 24 11.41 -4.52 -5.85
C GLY A 24 11.50 -4.54 -4.32
N GLY A 25 12.12 -3.51 -3.73
CA GLY A 25 12.32 -3.40 -2.28
C GLY A 25 11.03 -3.32 -1.45
N VAL A 26 9.89 -2.99 -2.08
CA VAL A 26 8.58 -2.99 -1.40
C VAL A 26 8.19 -4.40 -0.98
N GLU A 27 8.49 -5.43 -1.79
CA GLU A 27 8.14 -6.81 -1.47
C GLU A 27 8.85 -7.32 -0.20
N LEU A 28 10.14 -6.99 -0.07
CA LEU A 28 10.91 -7.31 1.13
C LEU A 28 10.38 -6.56 2.35
N THR A 29 10.11 -5.27 2.20
CA THR A 29 9.55 -4.44 3.28
C THR A 29 8.22 -4.99 3.77
N LEU A 30 7.31 -5.29 2.84
CA LEU A 30 6.00 -5.86 3.13
C LEU A 30 6.13 -7.22 3.83
N THR A 31 7.06 -8.06 3.37
CA THR A 31 7.36 -9.35 4.01
C THR A 31 7.77 -9.18 5.46
N SER A 32 8.77 -8.34 5.74
CA SER A 32 9.24 -8.09 7.11
C SER A 32 8.16 -7.48 8.00
N LEU A 33 7.32 -6.59 7.45
CA LEU A 33 6.22 -5.98 8.18
C LEU A 33 5.12 -6.98 8.53
N MET A 34 4.73 -7.84 7.57
CA MET A 34 3.73 -8.87 7.82
C MET A 34 4.18 -9.84 8.91
N GLN A 35 5.44 -10.31 8.84
CA GLN A 35 6.01 -11.20 9.86
C GLN A 35 6.00 -10.51 11.24
N GLY A 36 6.54 -9.29 11.33
CA GLY A 36 6.59 -8.55 12.59
C GLY A 36 5.22 -8.22 13.18
N LEU A 37 4.21 -7.92 12.35
CA LEU A 37 2.84 -7.68 12.81
C LEU A 37 2.15 -8.98 13.25
N ALA A 38 2.35 -10.08 12.51
CA ALA A 38 1.79 -11.38 12.86
C ALA A 38 2.38 -11.92 14.17
N GLU A 39 3.70 -11.77 14.38
CA GLU A 39 4.38 -12.14 15.63
C GLU A 39 3.87 -11.35 16.85
N ARG A 40 3.36 -10.14 16.64
CA ARG A 40 2.72 -9.32 17.67
C ARG A 40 1.25 -9.67 17.90
N GLY A 41 0.71 -10.64 17.15
CA GLY A 41 -0.64 -11.15 17.30
C GLY A 41 -1.71 -10.38 16.55
N HIS A 42 -1.36 -9.44 15.65
CA HIS A 42 -2.33 -8.74 14.82
C HIS A 42 -2.91 -9.67 13.73
N ARG A 43 -4.17 -9.46 13.35
CA ARG A 43 -4.78 -10.16 12.19
C ARG A 43 -4.56 -9.32 10.94
N LEU A 44 -4.13 -9.98 9.88
CA LEU A 44 -3.74 -9.30 8.65
C LEU A 44 -4.57 -9.82 7.48
N THR A 45 -5.12 -8.90 6.71
CA THR A 45 -5.62 -9.18 5.35
C THR A 45 -4.73 -8.46 4.35
N LEU A 46 -4.06 -9.18 3.47
CA LEU A 46 -3.27 -8.63 2.38
C LEU A 46 -4.10 -8.60 1.10
N ILE A 47 -4.25 -7.41 0.50
CA ILE A 47 -4.78 -7.22 -0.85
C ILE A 47 -3.61 -7.06 -1.81
N ALA A 48 -3.54 -7.93 -2.82
CA ALA A 48 -2.45 -7.96 -3.79
C ALA A 48 -2.92 -8.38 -5.19
N ALA A 49 -2.04 -8.29 -6.18
CA ALA A 49 -2.31 -8.74 -7.54
C ALA A 49 -2.53 -10.25 -7.61
N ASP A 50 -3.29 -10.71 -8.61
CA ASP A 50 -3.40 -12.12 -8.95
C ASP A 50 -2.03 -12.76 -9.22
N GLY A 51 -1.85 -13.99 -8.76
CA GLY A 51 -0.55 -14.70 -8.77
C GLY A 51 0.40 -14.30 -7.64
N SER A 52 -0.04 -13.51 -6.65
CA SER A 52 0.76 -13.18 -5.47
C SER A 52 0.91 -14.39 -4.55
N CYS A 53 2.11 -14.56 -3.99
CA CYS A 53 2.39 -15.60 -2.99
C CYS A 53 2.75 -14.97 -1.65
N LEU A 54 2.24 -15.55 -0.57
CA LEU A 54 2.67 -15.16 0.78
C LEU A 54 4.11 -15.64 1.02
N PRO A 55 4.94 -14.82 1.67
CA PRO A 55 6.26 -15.25 2.11
C PRO A 55 6.14 -16.30 3.23
N ALA A 56 7.17 -17.11 3.41
CA ALA A 56 7.23 -18.10 4.48
C ALA A 56 7.05 -17.43 5.86
N GLY A 57 6.29 -18.07 6.75
CA GLY A 57 5.96 -17.54 8.08
C GLY A 57 4.78 -16.57 8.12
N CYS A 58 4.14 -16.29 6.97
CA CYS A 58 2.94 -15.46 6.87
C CYS A 58 1.69 -16.26 6.50
N GLU A 59 1.65 -17.58 6.76
CA GLU A 59 0.56 -18.47 6.33
C GLU A 59 -0.79 -18.13 6.98
N ALA A 60 -0.78 -17.42 8.10
CA ALA A 60 -1.99 -16.96 8.80
C ALA A 60 -2.60 -15.66 8.21
N VAL A 61 -1.94 -15.02 7.24
CA VAL A 61 -2.44 -13.80 6.58
C VAL A 61 -3.55 -14.18 5.60
N ASP A 62 -4.69 -13.49 5.68
CA ASP A 62 -5.77 -13.62 4.69
C ASP A 62 -5.34 -12.93 3.38
N LEU A 63 -5.10 -13.70 2.32
CA LEU A 63 -4.66 -13.17 1.03
C LEU A 63 -5.85 -12.99 0.07
N VAL A 64 -6.10 -11.75 -0.31
CA VAL A 64 -7.11 -11.35 -1.30
C VAL A 64 -6.39 -10.95 -2.58
N MET A 65 -6.53 -11.79 -3.61
CA MET A 65 -5.94 -11.56 -4.92
C MET A 65 -6.96 -10.95 -5.88
N LEU A 66 -6.54 -9.92 -6.60
CA LEU A 66 -7.37 -9.23 -7.59
C LEU A 66 -6.69 -9.22 -8.96
N PRO A 67 -7.43 -9.52 -10.04
CA PRO A 67 -6.92 -9.34 -11.39
C PRO A 67 -6.90 -7.85 -11.75
N GLY A 68 -6.03 -7.47 -12.68
CA GLY A 68 -6.00 -6.12 -13.21
C GLY A 68 -4.71 -5.80 -13.95
N ALA A 69 -4.72 -4.67 -14.67
CA ALA A 69 -3.52 -4.13 -15.28
C ALA A 69 -2.67 -3.40 -14.23
N ASP A 70 -1.37 -3.72 -14.21
CA ASP A 70 -0.40 -3.06 -13.34
C ASP A 70 -0.35 -1.55 -13.58
N GLN A 71 -0.07 -0.80 -12.52
CA GLN A 71 0.28 0.61 -12.64
C GLN A 71 1.63 0.80 -13.35
N PRO A 72 1.78 1.85 -14.18
CA PRO A 72 3.08 2.30 -14.63
C PRO A 72 3.98 2.70 -13.45
N SER A 73 5.27 2.38 -13.53
CA SER A 73 6.23 2.75 -12.48
C SER A 73 6.56 4.24 -12.51
N TRP A 74 6.39 4.92 -11.38
CA TRP A 74 6.82 6.31 -11.19
C TRP A 74 8.35 6.48 -11.27
N GLN A 75 9.14 5.44 -11.00
CA GLN A 75 10.61 5.51 -11.07
C GLN A 75 11.13 5.79 -12.49
N HIS A 76 10.34 5.46 -13.51
CA HIS A 76 10.69 5.66 -14.92
C HIS A 76 9.86 6.78 -15.57
N ALA A 77 9.02 7.46 -14.79
CA ALA A 77 8.19 8.55 -15.28
C ALA A 77 9.03 9.83 -15.47
N ALA A 78 8.61 10.68 -16.40
CA ALA A 78 9.09 12.06 -16.46
C ALA A 78 8.55 12.84 -15.26
N GLU A 79 9.24 13.92 -14.87
CA GLU A 79 8.86 14.74 -13.72
C GLU A 79 7.42 15.31 -13.83
N ASP A 80 7.00 15.66 -15.04
CA ASP A 80 5.69 16.22 -15.39
C ASP A 80 4.70 15.18 -15.95
N ALA A 81 5.00 13.89 -15.79
CA ALA A 81 4.14 12.83 -16.30
C ALA A 81 2.73 12.89 -15.67
N PRO A 82 1.67 12.66 -16.46
CA PRO A 82 0.31 12.63 -15.93
C PRO A 82 0.10 11.41 -15.04
N VAL A 83 -0.86 11.51 -14.12
CA VAL A 83 -1.40 10.33 -13.44
C VAL A 83 -2.13 9.48 -14.46
N VAL A 84 -1.68 8.24 -14.64
CA VAL A 84 -2.30 7.27 -15.53
C VAL A 84 -2.94 6.16 -14.71
N ILE A 85 -4.23 5.94 -14.93
CA ILE A 85 -4.95 4.77 -14.41
C ILE A 85 -5.29 3.89 -15.62
N PRO A 86 -4.67 2.69 -15.75
CA PRO A 86 -4.99 1.76 -16.82
C PRO A 86 -6.46 1.35 -16.80
N ARG A 87 -7.00 1.03 -17.98
CA ARG A 87 -8.30 0.35 -18.07
C ARG A 87 -8.20 -1.00 -17.36
N ASN A 88 -9.20 -1.34 -16.54
CA ASN A 88 -9.16 -2.49 -15.65
C ASN A 88 -7.94 -2.45 -14.71
N GLY A 89 -7.57 -1.24 -14.27
CA GLY A 89 -6.42 -1.01 -13.42
C GLY A 89 -6.53 -1.76 -12.10
N LEU A 90 -5.42 -2.36 -11.71
CA LEU A 90 -5.28 -3.08 -10.46
C LEU A 90 -5.40 -2.11 -9.26
N LEU A 91 -4.76 -0.93 -9.35
CA LEU A 91 -4.76 0.07 -8.26
C LEU A 91 -6.17 0.49 -7.80
N PRO A 92 -7.09 0.98 -8.66
CA PRO A 92 -8.44 1.32 -8.23
C PRO A 92 -9.20 0.13 -7.63
N SER A 93 -9.00 -1.07 -8.18
CA SER A 93 -9.68 -2.28 -7.74
C SER A 93 -9.23 -2.68 -6.33
N MET A 94 -7.92 -2.66 -6.09
CA MET A 94 -7.34 -2.95 -4.78
C MET A 94 -7.72 -1.88 -3.74
N LEU A 95 -7.69 -0.59 -4.10
CA LEU A 95 -8.11 0.48 -3.19
C LEU A 95 -9.60 0.36 -2.85
N ALA A 96 -10.46 0.08 -3.83
CA ALA A 96 -11.89 -0.15 -3.57
C ALA A 96 -12.12 -1.34 -2.64
N GLU A 97 -11.40 -2.44 -2.82
CA GLU A 97 -11.49 -3.60 -1.93
C GLU A 97 -11.01 -3.28 -0.50
N ALA A 98 -9.94 -2.50 -0.36
CA ALA A 98 -9.46 -2.05 0.95
C ALA A 98 -10.51 -1.19 1.66
N LEU A 99 -11.11 -0.23 0.95
CA LEU A 99 -12.15 0.64 1.49
C LEU A 99 -13.45 -0.09 1.85
N LYS A 100 -13.79 -1.19 1.16
CA LYS A 100 -14.93 -2.04 1.52
C LYS A 100 -14.71 -2.79 2.83
N ARG A 101 -13.47 -3.22 3.10
CA ARG A 101 -13.08 -3.97 4.30
C ARG A 101 -12.81 -3.07 5.51
N ALA A 102 -12.40 -1.83 5.23
CA ALA A 102 -12.02 -0.86 6.24
C ALA A 102 -13.02 -0.65 7.40
N PRO A 103 -14.36 -0.70 7.23
CA PRO A 103 -15.29 -0.52 8.36
C PRO A 103 -15.17 -1.60 9.44
N ALA A 104 -14.60 -2.76 9.11
CA ALA A 104 -14.37 -3.87 10.04
C ALA A 104 -12.90 -3.99 10.49
N ALA A 105 -12.04 -3.06 10.08
CA ALA A 105 -10.61 -3.06 10.38
C ALA A 105 -10.24 -1.83 11.22
N ASP A 106 -9.17 -1.94 11.99
CA ASP A 106 -8.62 -0.83 12.77
C ASP A 106 -7.87 0.18 11.88
N ALA A 107 -7.21 -0.31 10.82
CA ALA A 107 -6.49 0.54 9.86
C ALA A 107 -6.27 -0.13 8.50
N VAL A 108 -6.03 0.70 7.49
CA VAL A 108 -5.51 0.30 6.19
C VAL A 108 -4.08 0.83 6.04
N LEU A 109 -3.14 -0.05 5.72
CA LEU A 109 -1.73 0.29 5.47
C LEU A 109 -1.42 0.13 3.99
N ASN A 110 -1.09 1.24 3.31
CA ASN A 110 -0.73 1.27 1.91
C ASN A 110 0.79 1.27 1.70
N PHE A 111 1.24 0.32 0.89
CA PHE A 111 2.65 0.13 0.51
C PHE A 111 2.92 0.50 -0.96
N GLY A 112 1.88 0.82 -1.73
CA GLY A 112 2.02 1.35 -3.08
C GLY A 112 2.45 2.82 -3.05
N TYR A 113 3.42 3.16 -3.89
CA TYR A 113 3.77 4.55 -4.19
C TYR A 113 2.98 4.97 -5.42
N ASP A 114 1.75 5.45 -5.22
CA ASP A 114 0.90 5.94 -6.31
C ASP A 114 -0.02 7.06 -5.81
N TRP A 115 -0.49 7.89 -6.75
CA TRP A 115 -1.21 9.12 -6.47
C TRP A 115 -2.59 8.86 -5.87
N LEU A 116 -3.30 7.85 -6.38
CA LEU A 116 -4.73 7.65 -6.04
C LEU A 116 -4.96 7.41 -4.54
N PRO A 117 -4.25 6.49 -3.84
CA PRO A 117 -4.46 6.29 -2.41
C PRO A 117 -4.16 7.55 -1.59
N LEU A 118 -3.11 8.29 -1.95
CA LEU A 118 -2.75 9.54 -1.27
C LEU A 118 -3.87 10.58 -1.42
N TRP A 119 -4.34 10.77 -2.66
CA TRP A 119 -5.41 11.72 -2.96
C TRP A 119 -6.73 11.35 -2.31
N THR A 120 -7.06 10.06 -2.21
CA THR A 120 -8.31 9.57 -1.60
C THR A 120 -8.37 9.76 -0.09
N THR A 121 -7.22 9.74 0.58
CA THR A 121 -7.14 9.67 2.06
C THR A 121 -7.90 10.77 2.79
N PRO A 122 -7.84 12.06 2.40
CA PRO A 122 -8.59 13.12 3.08
C PRO A 122 -10.12 13.02 2.94
N TRP A 123 -10.61 12.23 1.99
CA TRP A 123 -12.03 12.16 1.62
C TRP A 123 -12.75 10.94 2.20
N VAL A 124 -12.02 10.07 2.91
CA VAL A 124 -12.56 8.86 3.53
C VAL A 124 -12.38 8.92 5.05
N SER A 125 -13.33 8.35 5.80
CA SER A 125 -13.25 8.24 7.26
C SER A 125 -12.32 7.13 7.73
N VAL A 126 -11.84 6.30 6.80
CA VAL A 126 -10.98 5.14 7.06
C VAL A 126 -9.61 5.60 7.56
N PRO A 127 -9.02 4.95 8.59
CA PRO A 127 -7.64 5.18 8.98
C PRO A 127 -6.65 4.61 7.93
N LEU A 128 -6.49 5.31 6.80
CA LEU A 128 -5.56 4.96 5.73
C LEU A 128 -4.19 5.60 6.00
N PHE A 129 -3.15 4.78 6.09
CA PHE A 129 -1.76 5.18 6.33
C PHE A 129 -0.88 4.74 5.17
N HIS A 130 0.21 5.46 4.90
CA HIS A 130 1.10 5.18 3.77
C HIS A 130 2.54 5.06 4.23
N LEU A 131 3.18 3.95 3.85
CA LEU A 131 4.63 3.82 3.91
C LEU A 131 5.21 4.24 2.55
N ILE A 132 5.80 5.42 2.52
CA ILE A 132 6.40 6.01 1.33
C ILE A 132 7.75 5.35 1.04
N SER A 133 7.82 4.64 -0.09
CA SER A 133 8.96 3.79 -0.48
C SER A 133 9.97 4.47 -1.40
N MET A 134 9.62 5.60 -2.00
CA MET A 134 10.48 6.36 -2.92
C MET A 134 10.60 7.82 -2.50
N GLY A 135 11.69 8.45 -2.95
CA GLY A 135 11.86 9.89 -2.83
C GLY A 135 11.05 10.64 -3.88
N ASP A 136 11.44 11.89 -4.09
CA ASP A 136 10.82 12.80 -5.04
C ASP A 136 11.14 12.42 -6.50
N VAL A 137 10.25 11.63 -7.11
CA VAL A 137 10.42 11.07 -8.47
C VAL A 137 9.52 11.72 -9.53
N ALA A 138 8.46 12.42 -9.12
CA ALA A 138 7.54 13.13 -10.02
C ALA A 138 6.82 14.25 -9.26
N ALA A 139 6.57 15.38 -9.94
CA ALA A 139 5.98 16.57 -9.33
C ALA A 139 4.60 16.28 -8.73
N VAL A 140 3.74 15.56 -9.46
CA VAL A 140 2.39 15.22 -8.97
C VAL A 140 2.40 14.32 -7.72
N MET A 141 3.42 13.48 -7.59
CA MET A 141 3.61 12.65 -6.40
C MET A 141 4.13 13.47 -5.22
N ARG A 142 5.09 14.38 -5.46
CA ARG A 142 5.54 15.35 -4.46
C ARG A 142 4.37 16.17 -3.92
N ASP A 143 3.58 16.75 -4.82
CA ASP A 143 2.42 17.57 -4.47
C ASP A 143 1.38 16.81 -3.65
N ALA A 144 1.13 15.55 -4.00
CA ALA A 144 0.21 14.68 -3.27
C ALA A 144 0.71 14.36 -1.85
N ILE A 145 2.00 14.01 -1.71
CA ILE A 145 2.63 13.71 -0.42
C ILE A 145 2.63 14.97 0.46
N GLU A 146 3.05 16.11 -0.08
CA GLU A 146 3.05 17.37 0.68
C GLU A 146 1.65 17.81 1.08
N SER A 147 0.67 17.67 0.19
CA SER A 147 -0.72 18.02 0.49
C SER A 147 -1.28 17.12 1.59
N LEU A 148 -1.00 15.82 1.53
CA LEU A 148 -1.42 14.89 2.57
C LEU A 148 -0.71 15.17 3.90
N ALA A 149 0.58 15.51 3.87
CA ALA A 149 1.33 15.88 5.07
C ALA A 149 0.79 17.15 5.72
N ARG A 150 0.42 18.16 4.92
CA ARG A 150 -0.23 19.40 5.39
C ARG A 150 -1.61 19.12 6.00
N TRP A 151 -2.34 18.16 5.46
CA TRP A 151 -3.64 17.75 5.99
C TRP A 151 -3.50 16.96 7.30
N ASP A 152 -2.69 15.91 7.32
CA ASP A 152 -2.34 15.15 8.53
C ASP A 152 -1.06 14.32 8.32
N GLN A 153 0.07 14.85 8.78
CA GLN A 153 1.37 14.16 8.67
C GLN A 153 1.42 12.78 9.33
N ARG A 154 0.54 12.48 10.30
CA ARG A 154 0.51 11.17 11.00
C ARG A 154 0.09 10.02 10.08
N ARG A 155 -0.42 10.35 8.89
CA ARG A 155 -0.82 9.40 7.85
C ARG A 155 0.36 8.87 7.05
N LEU A 156 1.53 9.48 7.19
CA LEU A 156 2.71 9.19 6.40
C LEU A 156 3.83 8.63 7.28
N ALA A 157 4.48 7.57 6.79
CA ALA A 157 5.77 7.10 7.25
C ALA A 157 6.71 7.03 6.05
N PHE A 158 8.01 7.23 6.27
CA PHE A 158 9.03 7.24 5.22
C PHE A 158 10.13 6.25 5.54
N HIS A 159 10.68 5.60 4.53
CA HIS A 159 11.99 4.96 4.65
C HIS A 159 13.05 6.04 4.81
N THR A 160 13.58 6.18 6.02
CA THR A 160 14.72 7.04 6.32
C THR A 160 15.98 6.20 6.48
N ARG A 161 17.16 6.77 6.24
CA ARG A 161 18.42 6.12 6.61
C ARG A 161 18.44 5.97 8.13
N ARG A 162 18.92 4.82 8.61
CA ARG A 162 19.40 4.69 9.99
C ARG A 162 20.72 5.42 10.14
#